data_AF-A0A956B2N7-F1
#
_entry.id   AF-A0A956B2N7-F1
#
_cell.length_a   1.000
_cell.length_b   1.000
_cell.length_c   1.000
_cell.angle_alpha   90.00
_cell.angle_beta   90.00
_cell.angle_gamma   90.00
#
_symmetry.space_group_name_H-M   'P 1'
#
loop_
_entity.id
_entity.type
_entity.pdbx_description
1 polymer ?
#
loop_
_entity_poly.entity_id
_entity_poly.type
_entity_poly.pdbx_seq_one_letter_code
_entity_poly.pdbx_strand_id
1 'polypeptide(L)'
;MNPEVTQEVVDRVHPLAGALVIALDERGYGPDLTLSEEDVSEVREGLNELYGQQELRDAVRGLLNLGAFLQEQGAEQASTALYDVLAEQPLLDALDALNAERQEQAAEDVAKSSDALRKFAGADTQKKAPQVGEKKPDGALSLDQLKFPKRL
;
A
#
# COMPACT_ATOMS: atom_id res chain seq x y z
N MET A 1 -12.40 -3.54 -32.16
CA MET A 1 -11.04 -3.90 -31.72
C MET A 1 -10.52 -2.72 -30.93
N ASN A 2 -10.38 -2.88 -29.61
CA ASN A 2 -9.84 -1.83 -28.73
C ASN A 2 -8.37 -2.20 -28.43
N PRO A 3 -7.38 -1.57 -29.07
CA PRO A 3 -6.00 -2.05 -29.08
C PRO A 3 -5.16 -1.66 -27.86
N GLU A 4 -5.77 -1.45 -26.68
CA GLU A 4 -5.07 -0.85 -25.52
C GLU A 4 -5.17 -1.66 -24.22
N VAL A 5 -5.28 -2.99 -24.29
CA VAL A 5 -4.66 -3.81 -23.23
C VAL A 5 -3.21 -4.01 -23.65
N THR A 6 -2.41 -2.95 -23.53
CA THR A 6 -0.97 -3.02 -23.77
C THR A 6 -0.36 -4.04 -22.81
N GLN A 7 0.63 -4.81 -23.28
CA GLN A 7 1.44 -5.74 -22.45
C GLN A 7 1.85 -5.11 -21.11
N GLU A 8 2.05 -3.79 -21.09
CA GLU A 8 2.36 -2.95 -19.93
C GLU A 8 1.28 -2.93 -18.83
N VAL A 9 0.00 -3.11 -19.18
CA VAL A 9 -1.11 -3.25 -18.22
C VAL A 9 -1.08 -4.64 -17.59
N VAL A 10 -0.83 -5.69 -18.39
CA VAL A 10 -0.67 -7.06 -17.90
C VAL A 10 0.56 -7.17 -16.98
N ASP A 11 1.67 -6.52 -17.32
CA ASP A 11 2.91 -6.52 -16.52
C ASP A 11 2.79 -5.75 -15.20
N ARG A 12 1.78 -4.88 -15.05
CA ARG A 12 1.49 -4.12 -13.81
C ARG A 12 0.43 -4.76 -12.94
N VAL A 13 -0.21 -5.81 -13.42
CA VAL A 13 -1.27 -6.55 -12.73
C VAL A 13 -0.68 -7.85 -12.21
N HIS A 14 -1.13 -8.28 -11.03
CA HIS A 14 -0.69 -9.55 -10.46
C HIS A 14 -0.96 -10.72 -11.44
N PRO A 15 -0.05 -11.71 -11.59
CA PRO A 15 -0.17 -12.78 -12.58
C PRO A 15 -1.53 -13.48 -12.60
N LEU A 16 -2.12 -13.74 -11.44
CA LEU A 16 -3.46 -14.33 -11.30
C LEU A 16 -4.55 -13.52 -12.02
N ALA A 17 -4.56 -12.19 -11.85
CA ALA A 17 -5.52 -11.32 -12.52
C ALA A 17 -5.14 -11.12 -14.00
N GLY A 18 -3.85 -11.11 -14.34
CA GLY A 18 -3.37 -11.04 -15.72
C GLY A 18 -3.80 -12.25 -16.56
N ALA A 19 -3.70 -13.45 -16.01
CA ALA A 19 -4.15 -14.68 -16.66
C ALA A 19 -5.64 -14.63 -16.99
N LEU A 20 -6.46 -14.19 -16.03
CA LEU A 20 -7.90 -14.02 -16.24
C LEU A 20 -8.20 -12.93 -17.29
N VAL A 21 -7.49 -11.80 -17.28
CA VAL A 21 -7.63 -10.75 -18.31
C VAL A 21 -7.39 -11.32 -19.71
N ILE A 22 -6.33 -12.10 -19.90
CA ILE A 22 -6.01 -12.72 -21.19
C ILE A 22 -7.14 -13.67 -21.60
N ALA A 23 -7.59 -14.53 -20.68
CA ALA A 23 -8.65 -15.50 -20.94
C ALA A 23 -9.98 -14.83 -21.31
N LEU A 24 -10.29 -13.66 -20.73
CA LEU A 24 -11.50 -12.88 -21.03
C LEU A 24 -11.37 -12.04 -22.31
N ASP A 25 -10.17 -11.53 -22.62
CA ASP A 25 -9.93 -10.76 -23.85
C ASP A 25 -10.17 -11.61 -25.10
N GLU A 26 -9.78 -12.89 -25.07
CA GLU A 26 -10.05 -13.85 -26.14
C GLU A 26 -11.57 -14.07 -26.38
N ARG A 27 -12.38 -13.90 -25.34
CA ARG A 27 -13.85 -14.06 -25.39
C ARG A 27 -14.58 -12.76 -25.71
N GLY A 28 -13.92 -11.62 -25.51
CA GLY A 28 -14.44 -10.28 -25.75
C GLY A 28 -15.31 -9.77 -24.60
N TYR A 29 -15.18 -8.47 -24.33
CA TYR A 29 -15.95 -7.79 -23.29
C TYR A 29 -17.34 -7.42 -23.81
N GLY A 30 -18.39 -7.83 -23.08
CA GLY A 30 -19.77 -7.54 -23.43
C GLY A 30 -20.76 -8.12 -22.42
N PRO A 31 -22.07 -7.82 -22.58
CA PRO A 31 -23.11 -8.22 -21.63
C PRO A 31 -23.30 -9.73 -21.51
N ASP A 32 -22.91 -10.49 -22.54
CA ASP A 32 -23.00 -11.94 -22.58
C ASP A 32 -21.74 -12.63 -22.01
N LEU A 33 -20.74 -11.86 -21.59
CA LEU A 33 -19.52 -12.41 -21.01
C LEU A 33 -19.83 -12.99 -19.62
N THR A 34 -19.47 -14.25 -19.45
CA THR A 34 -19.57 -14.99 -18.19
C THR A 34 -18.24 -15.61 -17.85
N LEU A 35 -17.93 -15.70 -16.55
CA LEU A 35 -16.84 -16.55 -16.08
C LEU A 35 -17.23 -18.02 -16.22
N SER A 36 -16.31 -18.82 -16.73
CA SER A 36 -16.47 -20.27 -16.75
C SER A 36 -16.23 -20.84 -15.34
N GLU A 37 -16.66 -22.08 -15.09
CA GLU A 37 -16.33 -22.76 -13.83
C GLU A 37 -14.81 -22.95 -13.67
N GLU A 38 -14.08 -23.10 -14.79
CA GLU A 38 -12.62 -23.20 -14.80
C GLU A 38 -11.98 -21.89 -14.35
N ASP A 39 -12.43 -20.73 -14.88
CA ASP A 39 -11.93 -19.41 -14.46
C ASP A 39 -12.13 -19.19 -12.96
N VAL A 40 -13.31 -19.54 -12.45
CA VAL A 40 -13.66 -19.42 -11.03
C VAL A 40 -12.78 -20.33 -10.18
N SER A 41 -12.56 -21.58 -10.62
CA SER A 41 -11.72 -22.54 -9.92
C SER A 41 -10.26 -22.07 -9.87
N GLU A 42 -9.70 -21.61 -10.99
CA GLU A 42 -8.32 -21.11 -11.07
C GLU A 42 -8.11 -19.87 -10.19
N VAL A 43 -9.06 -18.94 -10.19
CA VAL A 43 -8.99 -17.77 -9.29
C VAL A 43 -9.02 -18.21 -7.83
N ARG A 44 -9.92 -19.13 -7.46
CA ARG A 44 -10.01 -19.65 -6.09
C ARG A 44 -8.75 -20.38 -5.66
N GLU A 45 -8.23 -21.26 -6.50
CA GLU A 45 -7.01 -22.02 -6.22
C GLU A 45 -5.81 -21.08 -6.08
N GLY A 46 -5.62 -20.16 -7.02
CA GLY A 46 -4.54 -19.17 -6.94
C GLY A 46 -4.64 -18.28 -5.71
N LEU A 47 -5.85 -17.85 -5.34
CA LEU A 47 -6.07 -17.10 -4.10
C LEU A 47 -5.74 -17.92 -2.84
N ASN A 48 -6.09 -19.20 -2.81
CA ASN A 48 -5.76 -20.11 -1.71
C ASN A 48 -4.26 -20.39 -1.60
N GLU A 49 -3.55 -20.53 -2.72
CA GLU A 49 -2.09 -20.71 -2.73
C GLU A 49 -1.36 -19.49 -2.17
N LEU A 50 -1.88 -18.30 -2.45
CA LEU A 50 -1.34 -17.03 -1.96
C LEU A 50 -1.74 -16.74 -0.51
N TYR A 51 -2.54 -17.59 0.13
CA TYR A 51 -2.99 -17.38 1.50
C TYR A 51 -1.81 -17.21 2.48
N GLY A 52 -1.84 -16.15 3.28
CA GLY A 52 -0.77 -15.80 4.22
C GLY A 52 0.47 -15.16 3.57
N GLN A 53 0.46 -14.93 2.25
CA GLN A 53 1.56 -14.26 1.55
C GLN A 53 1.26 -12.78 1.35
N GLN A 54 2.32 -11.95 1.26
CA GLN A 54 2.15 -10.51 0.95
C GLN A 54 1.51 -10.30 -0.42
N GLU A 55 1.80 -11.21 -1.34
CA GLU A 55 1.37 -11.20 -2.74
C GLU A 55 -0.15 -11.34 -2.91
N LEU A 56 -0.84 -11.93 -1.91
CA LEU A 56 -2.32 -12.02 -1.89
C LEU A 56 -2.98 -10.65 -2.04
N ARG A 57 -2.42 -9.61 -1.40
CA ARG A 57 -2.99 -8.26 -1.46
C ARG A 57 -2.95 -7.70 -2.88
N ASP A 58 -1.86 -7.93 -3.59
CA ASP A 58 -1.69 -7.47 -4.97
C ASP A 58 -2.58 -8.26 -5.92
N ALA A 59 -2.74 -9.57 -5.70
CA ALA A 59 -3.68 -10.43 -6.41
C ALA A 59 -5.13 -9.95 -6.26
N VAL A 60 -5.59 -9.77 -5.02
CA VAL A 60 -6.95 -9.29 -4.73
C VAL A 60 -7.20 -7.92 -5.34
N ARG A 61 -6.24 -7.00 -5.24
CA ARG A 61 -6.36 -5.67 -5.86
C ARG A 61 -6.49 -5.76 -7.39
N GLY A 62 -5.70 -6.63 -8.03
CA GLY A 62 -5.79 -6.88 -9.46
C GLY A 62 -7.17 -7.38 -9.88
N LEU A 63 -7.70 -8.36 -9.16
CA LEU A 63 -9.02 -8.96 -9.44
C LEU A 63 -10.17 -7.97 -9.16
N LEU A 64 -10.09 -7.15 -8.11
CA LEU A 64 -11.08 -6.10 -7.84
C LEU A 64 -11.14 -5.05 -8.96
N ASN A 65 -9.96 -4.62 -9.45
CA ASN A 65 -9.88 -3.68 -10.57
C ASN A 65 -10.46 -4.29 -11.85
N LEU A 66 -10.19 -5.58 -12.10
CA LEU A 66 -10.77 -6.31 -13.22
C LEU A 66 -12.31 -6.37 -13.11
N GLY A 67 -12.85 -6.70 -11.93
CA GLY A 67 -14.30 -6.70 -11.71
C GLY A 67 -14.94 -5.34 -12.02
N ALA A 68 -14.28 -4.25 -11.60
CA ALA A 68 -14.77 -2.90 -11.87
C ALA A 68 -14.73 -2.58 -13.37
N PHE A 69 -13.66 -2.96 -14.04
CA PHE A 69 -13.54 -2.82 -15.49
C PHE A 69 -14.63 -3.61 -16.22
N LEU A 70 -14.89 -4.86 -15.85
CA LEU A 70 -15.95 -5.69 -16.44
C LEU A 70 -17.33 -5.03 -16.26
N GLN A 71 -17.60 -4.45 -15.10
CA GLN A 71 -18.84 -3.71 -14.85
C GLN A 71 -18.96 -2.47 -15.76
N GLU A 72 -17.87 -1.71 -15.94
CA GLU A 72 -17.84 -0.56 -16.86
C GLU A 72 -18.06 -0.96 -18.33
N GLN A 73 -17.59 -2.15 -18.73
CA GLN A 73 -17.82 -2.71 -20.07
C GLN A 73 -19.22 -3.32 -20.25
N GLY A 74 -20.06 -3.32 -19.21
CA GLY A 74 -21.40 -3.90 -19.23
C GLY A 74 -21.44 -5.42 -19.05
N ALA A 75 -20.32 -6.06 -18.70
CA ALA A 75 -20.20 -7.49 -18.38
C ALA A 75 -20.60 -7.79 -16.92
N GLU A 76 -21.84 -7.42 -16.57
CA GLU A 76 -22.33 -7.43 -15.18
C GLU A 76 -22.39 -8.83 -14.56
N GLN A 77 -22.63 -9.86 -15.37
CA GLN A 77 -22.64 -11.25 -14.91
C GLN A 77 -21.23 -11.73 -14.53
N ALA A 78 -20.24 -11.49 -15.39
CA ALA A 78 -18.85 -11.84 -15.10
C ALA A 78 -18.29 -11.04 -13.92
N SER A 79 -18.60 -9.74 -13.81
CA SER A 79 -18.14 -8.94 -12.67
C SER A 79 -18.75 -9.42 -11.36
N THR A 80 -20.05 -9.74 -11.33
CA THR A 80 -20.72 -10.28 -10.15
C THR A 80 -20.12 -11.62 -9.74
N ALA A 81 -19.92 -12.55 -10.68
CA ALA A 81 -19.29 -13.84 -10.40
C ALA A 81 -17.87 -13.67 -9.84
N LEU A 82 -17.09 -12.72 -10.35
CA LEU A 82 -15.76 -12.42 -9.82
C LEU A 82 -15.81 -11.87 -8.40
N TYR A 83 -16.75 -10.97 -8.12
CA TYR A 83 -16.94 -10.41 -6.79
C TYR A 83 -17.44 -11.45 -5.78
N ASP A 84 -18.29 -12.38 -6.20
CA ASP A 84 -18.75 -13.48 -5.35
C ASP A 84 -17.56 -14.35 -4.91
N VAL A 85 -16.63 -14.66 -5.82
CA VAL A 85 -15.38 -15.37 -5.50
C VAL A 85 -14.51 -14.59 -4.51
N LEU A 86 -14.38 -13.27 -4.71
CA LEU A 86 -13.62 -12.40 -3.82
C LEU A 86 -14.30 -12.17 -2.46
N ALA A 87 -15.60 -12.38 -2.37
CA ALA A 87 -16.40 -12.26 -1.15
C ALA A 87 -16.42 -13.54 -0.31
N GLU A 88 -15.81 -14.64 -0.76
CA GLU A 88 -15.76 -15.88 0.01
C GLU A 88 -14.86 -15.73 1.24
N GLN A 89 -15.40 -16.13 2.40
CA GLN A 89 -14.86 -15.90 3.74
C GLN A 89 -13.38 -16.26 4.00
N PRO A 90 -12.77 -17.33 3.45
CA PRO A 90 -11.35 -17.60 3.74
C PRO A 90 -10.43 -16.45 3.31
N LEU A 91 -10.84 -15.61 2.35
CA LEU A 91 -10.08 -14.45 1.91
C LEU A 91 -10.20 -13.25 2.85
N LEU A 92 -11.39 -13.04 3.43
CA LEU A 92 -11.63 -11.99 4.42
C LEU A 92 -10.94 -12.31 5.74
N ASP A 93 -10.95 -13.58 6.16
CA ASP A 93 -10.19 -14.05 7.32
C ASP A 93 -8.67 -13.91 7.12
N ALA A 94 -8.17 -14.13 5.89
CA ALA A 94 -6.77 -13.86 5.52
C ALA A 94 -6.41 -12.37 5.66
N LEU A 95 -7.29 -11.49 5.18
CA LEU A 95 -7.11 -10.04 5.22
C LEU A 95 -7.17 -9.50 6.66
N ASP A 96 -8.05 -10.06 7.50
CA ASP A 96 -8.14 -9.75 8.92
C ASP A 96 -6.91 -10.24 9.69
N ALA A 97 -6.43 -11.46 9.42
CA ALA A 97 -5.18 -11.98 10.00
C ALA A 97 -3.97 -11.13 9.61
N LEU A 98 -3.84 -10.77 8.33
CA LEU A 98 -2.76 -9.89 7.84
C LEU A 98 -2.84 -8.46 8.42
N ASN A 99 -4.04 -7.96 8.70
CA ASN A 99 -4.21 -6.67 9.36
C ASN A 99 -3.88 -6.73 10.85
N ALA A 100 -4.20 -7.82 11.52
CA ALA A 100 -3.82 -8.07 12.91
C ALA A 100 -2.29 -8.12 13.08
N GLU A 101 -1.58 -8.87 12.22
CA GLU A 101 -0.10 -8.94 12.24
C GLU A 101 0.56 -7.58 11.98
N ARG A 102 0.02 -6.78 11.05
CA ARG A 102 0.53 -5.42 10.80
C ARG A 102 0.32 -4.48 11.98
N GLN A 103 -0.81 -4.59 12.68
CA GLN A 103 -1.06 -3.80 13.87
C GLN A 103 -0.12 -4.21 15.01
N GLU A 104 0.18 -5.50 15.14
CA GLU A 104 1.14 -6.01 16.12
C GLU A 104 2.57 -5.52 15.83
N GLN A 105 3.02 -5.58 14.57
CA GLN A 105 4.31 -5.02 14.17
C GLN A 105 4.39 -3.51 14.36
N ALA A 106 3.33 -2.76 14.02
CA ALA A 106 3.27 -1.32 14.27
C ALA A 106 3.32 -1.01 15.77
N ALA A 107 2.66 -1.81 16.61
CA ALA A 107 2.72 -1.67 18.05
C ALA A 107 4.13 -1.98 18.60
N GLU A 108 4.82 -2.99 18.05
CA GLU A 108 6.23 -3.27 18.39
C GLU A 108 7.17 -2.14 17.98
N ASP A 109 6.98 -1.54 16.81
CA ASP A 109 7.82 -0.44 16.33
C ASP A 109 7.58 0.84 17.14
N VAL A 110 6.33 1.10 17.55
CA VAL A 110 6.01 2.16 18.52
C VAL A 110 6.63 1.86 19.88
N ALA A 111 6.63 0.62 20.35
CA ALA A 111 7.27 0.23 21.60
C ALA A 111 8.80 0.40 21.54
N LYS A 112 9.44 -0.04 20.45
CA LYS A 112 10.89 0.11 20.22
C LYS A 112 11.29 1.57 20.09
N SER A 113 10.51 2.39 19.39
CA SER A 113 10.75 3.84 19.27
C SER A 113 10.47 4.59 20.57
N SER A 114 9.46 4.19 21.35
CA SER A 114 9.22 4.69 22.71
C SER A 114 10.37 4.32 23.67
N ASP A 115 10.91 3.11 23.57
CA ASP A 115 12.08 2.69 24.35
C ASP A 115 13.37 3.40 23.91
N ALA A 116 13.53 3.67 22.61
CA ALA A 116 14.62 4.49 22.10
C ALA A 116 14.52 5.95 22.60
N LEU A 117 13.31 6.52 22.61
CA LEU A 117 13.04 7.85 23.17
C LEU A 117 13.26 7.90 24.69
N ARG A 118 12.86 6.86 25.44
CA ARG A 118 13.15 6.75 26.88
C ARG A 118 14.65 6.63 27.15
N LYS A 119 15.38 5.84 26.35
CA LYS A 119 16.84 5.73 26.44
C LYS A 119 17.50 7.06 26.08
N PHE A 120 17.01 7.80 25.09
CA PHE A 120 17.52 9.13 24.72
C PHE A 120 17.22 10.18 25.80
N ALA A 121 15.99 10.24 26.32
CA ALA A 121 15.61 11.13 27.42
C ALA A 121 16.33 10.79 28.74
N GLY A 122 16.66 9.51 28.95
CA GLY A 122 17.46 9.04 30.07
C GLY A 122 18.98 9.20 29.89
N ALA A 123 19.48 9.32 28.66
CA ALA A 123 20.92 9.30 28.36
C ALA A 123 21.62 10.67 28.39
N ASP A 124 20.92 11.80 28.53
CA ASP A 124 21.60 13.11 28.50
C ASP A 124 20.98 14.19 29.40
N THR A 125 20.59 13.85 30.64
CA THR A 125 20.27 14.87 31.66
C THR A 125 21.44 15.22 32.59
N GLN A 126 22.64 14.63 32.37
CA GLN A 126 23.84 14.91 33.18
C GLN A 126 24.97 15.65 32.45
N LYS A 127 24.76 16.19 31.24
CA LYS A 127 25.69 17.19 30.69
C LYS A 127 25.24 18.58 31.13
N LYS A 128 25.90 19.10 32.18
CA LYS A 128 25.80 20.51 32.59
C LYS A 128 25.84 21.39 31.34
N ALA A 129 24.80 22.19 31.14
CA ALA A 129 24.78 23.22 30.12
C ALA A 129 26.05 24.09 30.25
N PRO A 130 26.75 24.42 29.15
CA PRO A 130 27.89 25.32 29.23
C PRO A 130 27.43 26.65 29.81
N GLN A 131 28.06 27.08 30.91
CA GLN A 131 27.75 28.37 31.53
C GLN A 131 28.04 29.47 30.51
N VAL A 132 27.00 30.23 30.16
CA VAL A 132 27.06 31.37 29.27
C VAL A 132 27.89 32.45 29.97
N GLY A 133 29.21 32.47 29.75
CA GLY A 133 30.07 33.35 30.54
C GLY A 133 31.50 33.59 30.07
N GLU A 134 32.10 32.80 29.17
CA GLU A 134 33.51 33.01 28.83
C GLU A 134 33.79 33.14 27.33
N LYS A 135 34.18 34.38 26.98
CA LYS A 135 34.87 34.90 25.80
C LYS A 135 34.18 34.78 24.44
N LYS A 136 33.67 35.93 23.98
CA LYS A 136 33.37 36.18 22.56
C LYS A 136 34.61 35.84 21.72
N PRO A 137 34.46 35.15 20.57
CA PRO A 137 35.58 34.96 19.65
C PRO A 137 36.05 36.32 19.11
N ASP A 138 37.37 36.53 19.05
CA ASP A 138 37.96 37.75 18.48
C ASP A 138 37.51 37.90 17.02
N GLY A 139 36.76 38.97 16.73
CA GLY A 139 36.21 39.29 15.41
C GLY A 139 34.68 39.23 15.28
N ALA A 140 33.94 38.86 16.32
CA ALA A 140 32.47 38.93 16.29
C ALA A 140 31.99 40.40 16.35
N LEU A 141 31.45 40.90 15.24
CA LEU A 141 30.77 42.21 15.16
C LEU A 141 29.61 42.28 16.17
N SER A 142 29.62 43.29 17.05
CA SER A 142 28.52 43.50 17.99
C SER A 142 27.28 43.98 17.24
N LEU A 143 26.11 43.47 17.59
CA LEU A 143 24.82 43.89 17.03
C LEU A 143 24.58 45.41 17.14
N ASP A 144 25.24 46.08 18.10
CA ASP A 144 25.20 47.53 18.30
C ASP A 144 25.94 48.33 17.22
N GLN A 145 26.78 47.66 16.40
CA GLN A 145 27.51 48.28 15.28
C GLN A 145 26.70 48.26 13.97
N LEU A 146 25.58 47.53 13.93
CA LEU A 146 24.66 47.54 12.79
C LEU A 146 23.72 48.76 12.91
N LYS A 147 24.09 49.85 12.24
CA LYS A 147 23.23 51.05 12.12
C LYS A 147 22.02 50.73 11.22
N PHE A 148 20.92 50.29 11.82
CA PHE A 148 19.65 50.24 11.11
C PHE A 148 19.07 51.66 10.97
N PRO A 149 18.67 52.10 9.77
CA PRO A 149 18.02 53.39 9.60
C PRO A 149 16.67 53.36 10.32
N LYS A 150 16.45 54.30 11.24
CA LYS A 150 15.15 54.52 11.88
C LYS A 150 14.15 54.90 10.78
N ARG A 151 13.09 54.10 10.64
CA ARG A 151 12.01 54.33 9.68
C ARG A 151 11.40 55.72 9.87
N LEU A 152 11.26 56.46 8.78
CA LEU A 152 10.45 57.69 8.66
C LEU A 152 8.96 57.34 8.69
#